data_AF-A0A4D5RY66-F1
#
_entry.id   AF-A0A4D5RY66-F1
#
_cell.length_a   1.000
_cell.length_b   1.000
_cell.length_c   1.000
_cell.angle_alpha   90.00
_cell.angle_beta   90.00
_cell.angle_gamma   90.00
#
_symmetry.space_group_name_H-M   'P 1'
#
loop_
_entity.id
_entity.type
_entity.pdbx_description
1 polymer ?
#
loop_
_entity_poly.entity_id
_entity_poly.type
_entity_poly.pdbx_seq_one_letter_code
_entity_poly.pdbx_strand_id
1 'polypeptide(L)'
;EPIAFCPRNLVGWLWSQRQDKIASWCSVLGTATRNRQRLGPNFVSDPCELLLQGHACPPTRGYGFMTCPPTNEERAPNYFPNSFSGPVDHPKYKEHVTQASGDVARWNSGDEDNFSQPGNFYKMLKEDERDRLTSNIANHLKDAREFIRARAVKNFSKAHPDCGASIAKKLDKLGQSAKL
;
A
#
# COMPACT_ATOMS: atom_id res chain seq x y z
N GLU A 1 -13.14 -11.62 11.73
CA GLU A 1 -13.40 -10.17 11.80
C GLU A 1 -13.78 -9.65 10.40
N PRO A 2 -14.88 -8.88 10.25
CA PRO A 2 -15.46 -8.55 8.94
C PRO A 2 -14.97 -7.23 8.31
N ILE A 3 -14.19 -6.41 9.01
CA ILE A 3 -13.75 -5.10 8.50
C ILE A 3 -12.86 -5.22 7.25
N ALA A 4 -12.99 -4.31 6.28
CA ALA A 4 -12.48 -4.41 4.93
C ALA A 4 -12.07 -3.06 4.32
N PHE A 5 -10.94 -2.52 4.75
CA PHE A 5 -10.38 -1.31 4.13
C PHE A 5 -10.01 -1.51 2.65
N CYS A 6 -10.29 -0.51 1.81
CA CYS A 6 -9.84 -0.47 0.42
C CYS A 6 -9.31 0.93 0.06
N PRO A 7 -8.02 1.08 -0.31
CA PRO A 7 -7.46 2.38 -0.71
C PRO A 7 -8.14 3.03 -1.93
N ARG A 8 -8.91 2.25 -2.69
CA ARG A 8 -9.75 2.71 -3.80
C ARG A 8 -10.96 3.51 -3.34
N ASN A 9 -11.45 3.27 -2.12
CA ASN A 9 -12.64 3.92 -1.58
C ASN A 9 -12.28 5.36 -1.18
N LEU A 10 -12.23 6.24 -2.18
CA LEU A 10 -11.93 7.65 -2.01
C LEU A 10 -13.18 8.50 -2.25
N VAL A 11 -13.22 9.67 -1.62
CA VAL A 11 -14.28 10.66 -1.80
C VAL A 11 -13.87 11.70 -2.83
N GLY A 12 -14.83 12.34 -3.51
CA GLY A 12 -14.60 13.09 -4.75
C GLY A 12 -13.63 14.28 -4.72
N TRP A 13 -13.02 14.65 -3.59
CA TRP A 13 -11.91 15.63 -3.55
C TRP A 13 -10.55 14.98 -3.30
N LEU A 14 -10.53 13.72 -2.89
CA LEU A 14 -9.34 12.92 -2.64
C LEU A 14 -9.16 11.95 -3.83
N TRP A 15 -8.31 12.31 -4.78
CA TRP A 15 -8.17 11.54 -6.03
C TRP A 15 -7.10 10.45 -5.96
N SER A 16 -7.35 9.31 -6.62
CA SER A 16 -6.40 8.18 -6.73
C SER A 16 -5.28 8.41 -7.76
N GLN A 17 -5.21 9.58 -8.39
CA GLN A 17 -4.29 9.89 -9.51
C GLN A 17 -2.81 10.01 -9.09
N ARG A 18 -2.42 9.46 -7.94
CA ARG A 18 -1.02 9.33 -7.55
C ARG A 18 -0.36 8.35 -8.51
N GLN A 19 0.67 8.81 -9.23
CA GLN A 19 1.48 7.97 -10.14
C GLN A 19 2.46 7.03 -9.38
N ASP A 20 2.23 6.82 -8.08
CA ASP A 20 2.99 5.87 -7.28
C ASP A 20 2.65 4.44 -7.72
N LYS A 21 3.69 3.66 -8.06
CA LYS A 21 3.56 2.29 -8.58
C LYS A 21 2.83 1.36 -7.58
N ILE A 22 3.11 1.50 -6.29
CA ILE A 22 2.57 0.64 -5.21
C ILE A 22 1.11 1.01 -4.90
N ALA A 23 0.82 2.30 -4.73
CA ALA A 23 -0.51 2.80 -4.47
C ALA A 23 -1.45 2.49 -5.63
N SER A 24 -0.98 2.65 -6.88
CA SER A 24 -1.72 2.25 -8.07
C SER A 24 -2.06 0.75 -8.03
N TRP A 25 -1.08 -0.13 -7.77
CA TRP A 25 -1.36 -1.56 -7.64
C TRP A 25 -2.38 -1.90 -6.53
N CYS A 26 -2.18 -1.33 -5.34
CA CYS A 26 -3.05 -1.58 -4.18
C CYS A 26 -4.49 -1.07 -4.38
N SER A 27 -4.64 0.12 -4.97
CA SER A 27 -5.92 0.74 -5.29
C SER A 27 -6.63 0.01 -6.44
N VAL A 28 -5.88 -0.33 -7.49
CA VAL A 28 -6.47 -0.84 -8.73
C VAL A 28 -6.88 -2.32 -8.61
N LEU A 29 -6.12 -3.19 -7.94
CA LEU A 29 -6.49 -4.62 -7.92
C LEU A 29 -6.30 -5.29 -6.57
N GLY A 30 -5.25 -4.96 -5.82
CA GLY A 30 -4.82 -5.76 -4.67
C GLY A 30 -5.92 -5.96 -3.62
N THR A 31 -6.34 -4.87 -2.98
CA THR A 31 -7.15 -4.97 -1.76
C THR A 31 -8.60 -5.35 -2.04
N ALA A 32 -9.21 -4.77 -3.08
CA ALA A 32 -10.60 -5.09 -3.44
C ALA A 32 -10.76 -6.56 -3.85
N THR A 33 -9.82 -7.11 -4.60
CA THR A 33 -9.86 -8.52 -5.03
C THR A 33 -9.72 -9.45 -3.83
N ARG A 34 -8.82 -9.14 -2.90
CA ARG A 34 -8.66 -9.91 -1.66
C ARG A 34 -9.92 -9.87 -0.79
N ASN A 35 -10.56 -8.70 -0.65
CA ASN A 35 -11.79 -8.58 0.13
C ASN A 35 -12.92 -9.42 -0.49
N ARG A 36 -13.05 -9.43 -1.82
CA ARG A 36 -14.01 -10.32 -2.50
C ARG A 36 -13.75 -11.80 -2.25
N GLN A 37 -12.49 -12.22 -2.26
CA GLN A 37 -12.13 -13.62 -1.97
C GLN A 37 -12.38 -13.98 -0.50
N ARG A 38 -12.06 -13.07 0.43
CA ARG A 38 -12.12 -13.33 1.88
C ARG A 38 -13.54 -13.27 2.44
N LEU A 39 -14.32 -12.28 2.03
CA LEU A 39 -15.64 -11.97 2.59
C LEU A 39 -16.79 -12.25 1.62
N GLY A 40 -16.48 -12.46 0.34
CA GLY A 40 -17.46 -12.69 -0.70
C GLY A 40 -17.71 -11.45 -1.56
N PRO A 41 -18.45 -11.62 -2.67
CA PRO A 41 -18.67 -10.56 -3.65
C PRO A 41 -19.39 -9.33 -3.09
N ASN A 42 -20.26 -9.53 -2.09
CA ASN A 42 -21.13 -8.52 -1.48
C ASN A 42 -20.65 -8.04 -0.10
N PHE A 43 -19.35 -8.12 0.19
CA PHE A 43 -18.78 -7.68 1.48
C PHE A 43 -19.07 -6.22 1.86
N VAL A 44 -19.37 -5.38 0.87
CA VAL A 44 -19.74 -3.97 1.08
C VAL A 44 -21.13 -3.79 1.70
N SER A 45 -21.96 -4.83 1.67
CA SER A 45 -23.28 -4.86 2.30
C SER A 45 -23.23 -5.22 3.78
N ASP A 46 -22.07 -5.61 4.32
CA ASP A 46 -21.92 -5.92 5.73
C ASP A 46 -22.15 -4.67 6.60
N PRO A 47 -22.83 -4.78 7.77
CA PRO A 47 -23.16 -3.61 8.60
C PRO A 47 -21.98 -2.74 9.01
N CYS A 48 -20.77 -3.33 9.12
CA CYS A 48 -19.55 -2.61 9.46
C CYS A 48 -18.94 -1.83 8.27
N GLU A 49 -19.24 -2.22 7.04
CA GLU A 49 -18.73 -1.60 5.80
C GLU A 49 -19.78 -0.72 5.12
N LEU A 50 -21.04 -0.83 5.56
CA LEU A 50 -22.15 -0.09 4.99
C LEU A 50 -21.93 1.41 5.16
N LEU A 51 -21.98 2.13 4.04
CA LEU A 51 -21.90 3.58 4.02
C LEU A 51 -23.17 4.16 4.66
N LEU A 52 -23.07 4.55 5.94
CA LEU A 52 -24.18 5.14 6.71
C LEU A 52 -24.67 6.49 6.14
N GLN A 53 -23.88 7.14 5.28
CA GLN A 53 -24.15 8.51 4.78
C GLN A 53 -24.13 8.62 3.24
N GLY A 54 -24.42 7.55 2.50
CA GLY A 54 -24.46 7.61 1.04
C GLY A 54 -25.48 6.66 0.44
N HIS A 55 -26.60 7.21 -0.04
CA HIS A 55 -27.49 6.51 -0.96
C HIS A 55 -26.82 6.42 -2.34
N ALA A 56 -25.84 5.55 -2.49
CA ALA A 56 -25.19 5.29 -3.76
C ALA A 56 -24.65 3.86 -3.81
N CYS A 57 -25.56 2.88 -3.66
CA CYS A 57 -25.30 1.61 -4.33
C CYS A 57 -25.40 1.88 -5.84
N PRO A 58 -24.36 1.57 -6.64
CA PRO A 58 -24.49 1.62 -8.08
C PRO A 58 -25.51 0.56 -8.51
N PRO A 59 -26.50 0.92 -9.35
CA PRO A 59 -27.67 0.08 -9.65
C PRO A 59 -27.38 -1.17 -10.47
N THR A 60 -26.13 -1.36 -10.90
CA THR A 60 -25.71 -2.45 -11.77
C THR A 60 -25.10 -3.63 -11.03
N ARG A 61 -24.95 -3.56 -9.70
CA ARG A 61 -24.44 -4.68 -8.88
C ARG A 61 -25.58 -5.50 -8.31
N GLY A 62 -26.40 -6.04 -9.20
CA GLY A 62 -27.64 -6.69 -8.83
C GLY A 62 -27.52 -8.13 -8.31
N TYR A 63 -26.36 -8.77 -8.29
CA TYR A 63 -26.33 -10.22 -8.05
C TYR A 63 -25.02 -10.67 -7.41
N GLY A 64 -25.12 -11.71 -6.60
CA GLY A 64 -23.98 -12.32 -5.93
C GLY A 64 -24.39 -13.17 -4.74
N PHE A 65 -23.48 -13.99 -4.25
CA PHE A 65 -23.67 -14.74 -3.02
C PHE A 65 -23.89 -13.75 -1.85
N MET A 66 -24.89 -14.02 -1.02
CA MET A 66 -25.27 -13.19 0.15
C MET A 66 -25.60 -11.73 -0.23
N THR A 67 -26.52 -11.53 -1.18
CA THR A 67 -27.00 -10.18 -1.55
C THR A 67 -27.89 -9.61 -0.44
N CYS A 68 -27.51 -8.43 0.08
CA CYS A 68 -28.20 -7.72 1.16
C CYS A 68 -28.31 -6.22 0.81
N PRO A 69 -29.51 -5.59 0.90
CA PRO A 69 -30.80 -6.21 1.21
C PRO A 69 -31.24 -7.19 0.10
N PRO A 70 -32.04 -8.22 0.42
CA PRO A 70 -32.46 -9.25 -0.55
C PRO A 70 -33.30 -8.70 -1.71
N THR A 71 -33.81 -7.47 -1.57
CA THR A 71 -34.62 -6.78 -2.56
C THR A 71 -33.80 -6.25 -3.74
N ASN A 72 -32.49 -6.01 -3.55
CA ASN A 72 -31.54 -5.76 -4.63
C ASN A 72 -32.06 -4.76 -5.69
N GLU A 73 -32.48 -3.58 -5.23
CA GLU A 73 -33.03 -2.49 -6.07
C GLU A 73 -34.28 -2.87 -6.90
N GLU A 74 -34.85 -4.05 -6.65
CA GLU A 74 -36.11 -4.60 -7.16
C GLU A 74 -36.35 -4.41 -8.66
N ARG A 75 -37.05 -3.32 -9.02
CA ARG A 75 -37.55 -3.00 -10.36
C ARG A 75 -36.80 -1.83 -11.01
N ALA A 76 -35.71 -1.37 -10.40
CA ALA A 76 -34.88 -0.34 -11.00
C ALA A 76 -34.29 -0.85 -12.34
N PRO A 77 -34.20 0.00 -13.36
CA PRO A 77 -33.51 -0.35 -14.61
C PRO A 77 -32.06 -0.76 -14.32
N ASN A 78 -31.68 -1.98 -14.72
CA ASN A 78 -30.35 -2.54 -14.50
C ASN A 78 -29.34 -2.17 -15.61
N TYR A 79 -29.66 -1.17 -16.43
CA TYR A 79 -28.85 -0.74 -17.56
C TYR A 79 -28.73 0.79 -17.59
N PHE A 80 -27.61 1.28 -18.15
CA PHE A 80 -27.33 2.70 -18.33
C PHE A 80 -26.72 2.94 -19.72
N PRO A 81 -27.16 3.98 -20.49
CA PRO A 81 -28.23 4.93 -20.15
C PRO A 81 -29.63 4.30 -20.22
N ASN A 82 -30.59 4.83 -19.46
CA ASN A 82 -32.00 4.39 -19.49
C ASN A 82 -32.98 5.57 -19.53
N SER A 83 -34.19 5.31 -20.03
CA SER A 83 -35.27 6.30 -20.14
C SER A 83 -36.28 6.23 -18.99
N PHE A 84 -35.93 5.56 -17.89
CA PHE A 84 -36.84 5.20 -16.79
C PHE A 84 -36.46 5.89 -15.47
N SER A 85 -35.84 7.07 -15.55
CA SER A 85 -35.41 7.87 -14.39
C SER A 85 -34.46 7.14 -13.43
N GLY A 86 -33.63 6.23 -13.95
CA GLY A 86 -32.58 5.56 -13.17
C GLY A 86 -31.41 6.49 -12.82
N PRO A 87 -30.43 6.00 -12.06
CA PRO A 87 -29.26 6.78 -11.65
C PRO A 87 -28.48 7.37 -12.83
N VAL A 88 -28.01 8.61 -12.65
CA VAL A 88 -27.27 9.38 -13.66
C VAL A 88 -25.86 9.71 -13.16
N ASP A 89 -24.94 9.91 -14.10
CA ASP A 89 -23.60 10.39 -13.79
C ASP A 89 -23.65 11.85 -13.30
N HIS A 90 -22.73 12.19 -12.40
CA HIS A 90 -22.63 13.53 -11.83
C HIS A 90 -21.31 14.19 -12.26
N PRO A 91 -21.33 15.10 -13.26
CA PRO A 91 -20.12 15.74 -13.79
C PRO A 91 -19.30 16.51 -12.74
N LYS A 92 -19.92 16.92 -11.63
CA LYS A 92 -19.24 17.55 -10.49
C LYS A 92 -18.13 16.67 -9.89
N TYR A 93 -18.25 15.35 -10.00
CA TYR A 93 -17.27 14.39 -9.49
C TYR A 93 -16.37 13.81 -10.59
N LYS A 94 -16.24 14.51 -11.72
CA LYS A 94 -15.30 14.14 -12.77
C LYS A 94 -13.87 14.23 -12.24
N GLU A 95 -13.07 13.20 -12.52
CA GLU A 95 -11.67 13.15 -12.11
C GLU A 95 -10.84 14.27 -12.77
N HIS A 96 -9.76 14.66 -12.10
CA HIS A 96 -8.77 15.59 -12.65
C HIS A 96 -8.11 15.02 -13.91
N VAL A 97 -7.89 15.86 -14.92
CA VAL A 97 -7.20 15.48 -16.16
C VAL A 97 -5.68 15.60 -15.99
N THR A 98 -4.98 14.46 -16.03
CA THR A 98 -3.52 14.41 -15.93
C THR A 98 -2.91 14.02 -17.27
N GLN A 99 -1.91 14.77 -17.74
CA GLN A 99 -1.14 14.44 -18.93
C GLN A 99 0.07 13.56 -18.56
N ALA A 100 0.38 12.56 -19.39
CA ALA A 100 1.55 11.71 -19.23
C ALA A 100 2.22 11.50 -20.59
N SER A 101 3.54 11.26 -20.59
CA SER A 101 4.33 11.04 -21.80
C SER A 101 5.37 9.94 -21.58
N GLY A 102 5.82 9.31 -22.66
CA GLY A 102 6.80 8.21 -22.64
C GLY A 102 6.23 6.86 -23.04
N ASP A 103 7.11 5.87 -23.21
CA ASP A 103 6.74 4.53 -23.65
C ASP A 103 6.10 3.70 -22.53
N VAL A 104 5.13 2.88 -22.91
CA VAL A 104 4.51 1.89 -22.01
C VAL A 104 5.44 0.67 -21.92
N ALA A 105 6.30 0.66 -20.91
CA ALA A 105 7.28 -0.40 -20.68
C ALA A 105 7.45 -0.70 -19.18
N ARG A 106 8.18 -1.78 -18.87
CA ARG A 106 8.60 -2.10 -17.49
C ARG A 106 9.87 -1.33 -17.14
N TRP A 107 9.69 -0.13 -16.59
CA TRP A 107 10.78 0.75 -16.18
C TRP A 107 11.43 0.27 -14.87
N ASN A 108 12.73 0.02 -14.91
CA ASN A 108 13.54 -0.29 -13.72
C ASN A 108 13.75 0.98 -12.88
N SER A 109 13.74 0.84 -11.57
CA SER A 109 13.98 1.91 -10.58
C SER A 109 15.15 1.58 -9.64
N GLY A 110 16.00 0.63 -10.00
CA GLY A 110 17.13 0.19 -9.16
C GLY A 110 18.25 1.23 -9.01
N ASP A 111 18.24 2.28 -9.82
CA ASP A 111 19.17 3.40 -9.84
C ASP A 111 18.69 4.61 -9.02
N GLU A 112 17.50 4.53 -8.40
CA GLU A 112 17.00 5.56 -7.51
C GLU A 112 17.87 5.72 -6.24
N ASP A 113 17.78 6.90 -5.62
CA ASP A 113 18.53 7.21 -4.40
C ASP A 113 17.94 6.47 -3.19
N ASN A 114 18.63 5.40 -2.80
CA ASN A 114 18.25 4.53 -1.70
C ASN A 114 18.92 4.91 -0.35
N PHE A 115 19.82 5.89 -0.32
CA PHE A 115 20.75 6.06 0.82
C PHE A 115 20.71 7.45 1.46
N SER A 116 20.36 8.52 0.73
CA SER A 116 20.40 9.87 1.29
C SER A 116 19.36 10.08 2.38
N GLN A 117 18.10 9.67 2.17
CA GLN A 117 17.05 9.84 3.16
C GLN A 117 17.31 9.00 4.44
N PRO A 118 17.67 7.70 4.37
CA PRO A 118 18.06 6.94 5.56
C PRO A 118 19.29 7.50 6.27
N GLY A 119 20.29 8.01 5.53
CA GLY A 119 21.46 8.66 6.11
C GLY A 119 21.12 9.93 6.88
N ASN A 120 20.23 10.76 6.34
CA ASN A 120 19.73 11.96 7.03
C ASN A 120 18.93 11.60 8.28
N PHE A 121 18.08 10.58 8.22
CA PHE A 121 17.36 10.07 9.40
C PHE A 121 18.33 9.63 10.51
N TYR A 122 19.39 8.89 10.18
CA TYR A 122 20.39 8.47 11.16
C TYR A 122 21.08 9.66 11.85
N LYS A 123 21.38 10.73 11.10
CA LYS A 123 21.97 11.96 11.64
C LYS A 123 21.02 12.69 12.60
N MET A 124 19.71 12.60 12.41
CA MET A 124 18.73 13.23 13.29
C MET A 124 18.57 12.51 14.63
N LEU A 125 18.91 11.22 14.71
CA LEU A 125 18.82 10.43 15.94
C LEU A 125 19.88 10.85 16.96
N LYS A 126 19.53 10.76 18.25
CA LYS A 126 20.45 10.91 19.39
C LYS A 126 21.37 9.70 19.50
N GLU A 127 22.47 9.83 20.23
CA GLU A 127 23.44 8.74 20.39
C GLU A 127 22.83 7.47 21.00
N ASP A 128 21.96 7.61 22.01
CA ASP A 128 21.28 6.48 22.63
C ASP A 128 20.27 5.81 21.68
N GLU A 129 19.58 6.59 20.85
CA GLU A 129 18.68 6.08 19.82
C GLU A 129 19.43 5.36 18.70
N ARG A 130 20.59 5.90 18.27
CA ARG A 130 21.48 5.25 17.30
C ARG A 130 22.02 3.93 17.84
N ASP A 131 22.37 3.89 19.12
CA ASP A 131 22.81 2.67 19.77
C ASP A 131 21.69 1.61 19.78
N ARG A 132 20.47 1.96 20.20
CA ARG A 132 19.31 1.06 20.17
C ARG A 132 19.01 0.55 18.76
N LEU A 133 19.01 1.43 17.75
CA LEU A 133 18.77 1.07 16.36
C LEU A 133 19.79 0.03 15.87
N THR A 134 21.08 0.32 16.03
CA THR A 134 22.15 -0.57 15.56
C THR A 134 22.23 -1.87 16.37
N SER A 135 21.86 -1.86 17.66
CA SER A 135 21.71 -3.06 18.49
C SER A 135 20.57 -3.95 18.01
N ASN A 136 19.40 -3.37 17.72
CA ASN A 136 18.25 -4.11 17.20
C ASN A 136 18.56 -4.76 15.85
N ILE A 137 19.22 -4.03 14.95
CA ILE A 137 19.64 -4.55 13.65
C ILE A 137 20.64 -5.70 13.82
N ALA A 138 21.69 -5.52 14.63
CA ALA A 138 22.70 -6.57 14.85
C ALA A 138 22.09 -7.83 15.48
N ASN A 139 21.21 -7.67 16.48
CA ASN A 139 20.55 -8.80 17.15
C ASN A 139 19.65 -9.61 16.23
N HIS A 140 18.98 -8.98 15.26
CA HIS A 140 18.19 -9.68 14.25
C HIS A 140 19.07 -10.28 13.14
N LEU A 141 20.14 -9.58 12.75
CA LEU A 141 20.98 -9.96 11.62
C LEU A 141 21.97 -11.09 11.96
N LYS A 142 22.25 -11.35 13.25
CA LYS A 142 23.22 -12.37 13.70
C LYS A 142 22.93 -13.78 13.18
N ASP A 143 21.65 -14.13 13.02
CA ASP A 143 21.22 -15.48 12.60
C ASP A 143 21.25 -15.67 11.07
N ALA A 144 21.55 -14.60 10.32
CA ALA A 144 21.72 -14.67 8.88
C ALA A 144 23.09 -15.23 8.48
N ARG A 145 23.17 -15.78 7.26
CA ARG A 145 24.43 -16.24 6.67
C ARG A 145 25.42 -15.08 6.52
N GLU A 146 26.70 -15.36 6.64
CA GLU A 146 27.78 -14.35 6.65
C GLU A 146 27.72 -13.40 5.45
N PHE A 147 27.55 -13.91 4.24
CA PHE A 147 27.47 -13.07 3.03
C PHE A 147 26.27 -12.11 3.02
N ILE A 148 25.16 -12.47 3.70
CA ILE A 148 23.99 -11.61 3.87
C ILE A 148 24.32 -10.51 4.89
N ARG A 149 24.99 -10.87 6.00
CA ARG A 149 25.45 -9.92 7.01
C ARG A 149 26.39 -8.88 6.40
N ALA A 150 27.39 -9.33 5.63
CA ALA A 150 28.33 -8.45 4.93
C ALA A 150 27.62 -7.49 3.95
N ARG A 151 26.66 -8.00 3.16
CA ARG A 151 25.88 -7.18 2.23
C ARG A 151 25.01 -6.15 2.96
N ALA A 152 24.38 -6.54 4.06
CA ALA A 152 23.57 -5.63 4.88
C ALA A 152 24.44 -4.51 5.47
N VAL A 153 25.58 -4.86 6.10
CA VAL A 153 26.55 -3.87 6.63
C VAL A 153 27.00 -2.92 5.53
N LYS A 154 27.36 -3.43 4.34
CA LYS A 154 27.74 -2.60 3.19
C LYS A 154 26.65 -1.60 2.79
N ASN A 155 25.38 -2.00 2.79
CA ASN A 155 24.27 -1.09 2.49
C ASN A 155 24.08 -0.03 3.58
N PHE A 156 24.19 -0.39 4.86
CA PHE A 156 24.13 0.57 5.96
C PHE A 156 25.31 1.55 5.95
N SER A 157 26.52 1.10 5.59
CA SER A 157 27.69 1.96 5.40
C SER A 157 27.51 2.97 4.25
N LYS A 158 26.81 2.60 3.17
CA LYS A 158 26.47 3.53 2.08
C LYS A 158 25.51 4.64 2.54
N ALA A 159 24.61 4.36 3.47
CA ALA A 159 23.73 5.37 4.06
C ALA A 159 24.48 6.27 5.07
N HIS A 160 25.26 5.67 5.97
CA HIS A 160 26.13 6.40 6.89
C HIS A 160 27.29 5.51 7.36
N PRO A 161 28.55 5.95 7.28
CA PRO A 161 29.71 5.12 7.63
C PRO A 161 29.66 4.62 9.09
N ASP A 162 29.33 5.51 10.04
CA ASP A 162 29.24 5.15 11.46
C ASP A 162 28.11 4.14 11.77
N CYS A 163 27.03 4.16 10.99
CA CYS A 163 25.92 3.23 11.17
C CYS A 163 26.37 1.80 10.82
N GLY A 164 27.00 1.64 9.65
CA GLY A 164 27.56 0.34 9.25
C GLY A 164 28.68 -0.14 10.18
N ALA A 165 29.59 0.75 10.59
CA ALA A 165 30.66 0.42 11.53
C ALA A 165 30.13 -0.04 12.90
N SER A 166 29.10 0.63 13.41
CA SER A 166 28.46 0.27 14.69
C SER A 166 27.78 -1.10 14.61
N ILE A 167 27.10 -1.41 13.50
CA ILE A 167 26.47 -2.71 13.28
C ILE A 167 27.53 -3.82 13.18
N ALA A 168 28.59 -3.61 12.40
CA ALA A 168 29.69 -4.57 12.26
C ALA A 168 30.33 -4.89 13.62
N LYS A 169 30.68 -3.87 14.41
CA LYS A 169 31.25 -4.03 15.75
C LYS A 169 30.34 -4.83 16.69
N LYS A 170 29.02 -4.67 16.58
CA LYS A 170 28.05 -5.41 17.39
C LYS A 170 27.89 -6.86 16.93
N LEU A 171 27.93 -7.11 15.63
CA LEU A 171 27.93 -8.47 15.08
C LEU A 171 29.20 -9.25 15.48
N ASP A 172 30.37 -8.60 15.43
CA ASP A 172 31.63 -9.19 15.90
C ASP A 172 31.57 -9.56 17.39
N LYS A 173 31.02 -8.67 18.24
CA LYS A 173 30.81 -8.96 19.67
C LYS A 173 29.89 -10.15 19.93
N LEU A 174 28.94 -10.42 19.03
CA LEU A 174 28.04 -11.57 19.09
C LEU A 174 28.68 -12.86 18.55
N GLY A 175 29.98 -12.85 18.24
CA GLY A 175 30.71 -13.99 17.66
C GLY A 175 30.39 -14.26 16.19
N GLN A 176 29.67 -13.34 15.54
CA GLN A 176 29.18 -13.47 14.18
C GLN A 176 29.87 -12.41 13.32
N SER A 177 31.16 -12.63 13.03
CA SER A 177 31.92 -11.68 12.21
C SER A 177 31.37 -11.61 10.79
N ALA A 178 31.21 -10.39 10.28
CA ALA A 178 30.90 -10.14 8.87
C ALA A 178 32.21 -9.74 8.18
N LYS A 179 32.89 -10.68 7.51
CA LYS A 179 34.02 -10.33 6.64
C LYS A 179 33.49 -9.49 5.48
N LEU A 180 33.89 -8.22 5.45
CA LEU A 180 33.53 -7.23 4.42
C LEU A 180 34.33 -7.45 3.13
#